data_AF-A0A1G4M747-F1
#
_entry.id   AF-A0A1G4M747-F1
#
_cell.length_a   1.000
_cell.length_b   1.000
_cell.length_c   1.000
_cell.angle_alpha   90.00
_cell.angle_beta   90.00
_cell.angle_gamma   90.00
#
_symmetry.space_group_name_H-M   'P 1'
#
loop_
_entity.id
_entity.type
_entity.pdbx_description
1 polymer ?
#
loop_
_entity_poly.entity_id
_entity_poly.type
_entity_poly.pdbx_seq_one_letter_code
_entity_poly.pdbx_strand_id
1 'polypeptide(L)'
;MASEDGRIPRLHHQLMFFLMISRKYLIALTYVAFYIAFCERENAMANNRQFFVQIRDRLLVSCKSLDDHFEKTIVEGDLVKIKKFVTRDMLCDVYDCSKQLTKELKAIVPVNKGTENQPSSKSVQELGLLRAPTHLLNCMLGFAHIYQFVRKIPLQQQYQVTEAQMEVLIKDFEQDLLPNWKNQVESLKRHIGILMLVDKNFLQKFESYRTSMAQKKTEDANQTLSYDGWLRTQINELGLQEDFT
;
A
#
# COMPACT_ATOMS: atom_id res chain seq x y z
N MET A 1 -25.39 32.24 11.18
CA MET A 1 -24.05 32.39 10.58
C MET A 1 -23.07 31.50 11.34
N ALA A 2 -23.28 30.19 11.31
CA ALA A 2 -22.29 29.22 11.78
C ALA A 2 -21.19 29.13 10.71
N SER A 3 -19.94 29.11 11.15
CA SER A 3 -18.81 29.66 10.42
C SER A 3 -18.24 28.71 9.35
N GLU A 4 -17.77 29.29 8.25
CA GLU A 4 -16.80 28.69 7.34
C GLU A 4 -15.55 28.14 8.06
N ASP A 5 -15.25 28.62 9.29
CA ASP A 5 -14.06 28.29 10.08
C ASP A 5 -13.91 26.82 10.49
N GLY A 6 -15.00 26.05 10.65
CA GLY A 6 -14.90 24.65 11.10
C GLY A 6 -14.77 23.62 9.96
N ARG A 7 -15.23 23.97 8.76
CA ARG A 7 -15.41 23.04 7.63
C ARG A 7 -14.13 22.82 6.86
N ILE A 8 -13.43 23.92 6.55
CA ILE A 8 -12.18 23.91 5.79
C ILE A 8 -11.12 23.09 6.54
N PRO A 9 -10.92 23.24 7.87
CA PRO A 9 -9.99 22.40 8.61
C PRO A 9 -10.37 20.91 8.65
N ARG A 10 -11.67 20.58 8.79
CA ARG A 10 -12.12 19.17 8.78
C ARG A 10 -11.88 18.51 7.43
N LEU A 11 -12.30 19.15 6.34
CA LEU A 11 -12.11 18.62 5.01
C LEU A 11 -10.63 18.56 4.62
N HIS A 12 -9.84 19.56 5.02
CA HIS A 12 -8.37 19.52 4.91
C HIS A 12 -7.81 18.28 5.59
N HIS A 13 -8.19 18.05 6.85
CA HIS A 13 -7.74 16.89 7.61
C HIS A 13 -8.11 15.56 6.92
N GLN A 14 -9.34 15.42 6.41
CA GLN A 14 -9.76 14.20 5.71
C GLN A 14 -9.00 13.99 4.40
N LEU A 15 -8.73 15.05 3.63
CA LEU A 15 -7.93 14.94 2.41
C LEU A 15 -6.47 14.58 2.70
N MET A 16 -5.89 15.13 3.76
CA MET A 16 -4.55 14.73 4.22
C MET A 16 -4.53 13.28 4.66
N PHE A 17 -5.56 12.84 5.38
CA PHE A 17 -5.70 11.45 5.79
C PHE A 17 -5.84 10.50 4.59
N PHE A 18 -6.58 10.91 3.55
CA PHE A 18 -6.65 10.19 2.28
C PHE A 18 -5.27 10.02 1.62
N LEU A 19 -4.46 11.08 1.54
CA LEU A 19 -3.11 11.01 0.98
C LEU A 19 -2.22 10.05 1.78
N MET A 20 -2.29 10.12 3.12
CA MET A 20 -1.56 9.21 3.99
C MET A 20 -1.96 7.74 3.78
N ILE A 21 -3.26 7.45 3.67
CA ILE A 21 -3.73 6.07 3.42
C ILE A 21 -3.35 5.63 1.99
N SER A 22 -3.41 6.52 1.00
CA SER A 22 -2.95 6.25 -0.37
C SER A 22 -1.49 5.83 -0.39
N ARG A 23 -0.63 6.59 0.30
CA ARG A 23 0.77 6.23 0.49
C ARG A 23 0.94 4.86 1.13
N LYS A 24 0.22 4.57 2.21
CA LYS A 24 0.24 3.24 2.85
C LYS A 24 -0.19 2.13 1.90
N TYR A 25 -1.15 2.38 1.03
CA TYR A 25 -1.59 1.43 0.03
C TYR A 25 -0.49 1.14 -1.00
N LEU A 26 0.18 2.18 -1.53
CA LEU A 26 1.33 2.00 -2.43
C LEU A 26 2.46 1.19 -1.78
N ILE A 27 2.74 1.43 -0.50
CA ILE A 27 3.71 0.63 0.27
C ILE A 27 3.25 -0.82 0.37
N ALA A 28 1.97 -1.07 0.63
CA ALA A 28 1.43 -2.43 0.66
C ALA A 28 1.56 -3.12 -0.71
N LEU A 29 1.30 -2.43 -1.82
CA LEU A 29 1.53 -2.94 -3.18
C LEU A 29 3.01 -3.24 -3.44
N THR A 30 3.91 -2.38 -2.94
CA THR A 30 5.36 -2.59 -3.00
C THR A 30 5.76 -3.87 -2.28
N TYR A 31 5.17 -4.14 -1.11
CA TYR A 31 5.40 -5.37 -0.35
C TYR A 31 4.89 -6.58 -1.12
N VAL A 32 3.73 -6.48 -1.76
CA VAL A 32 3.19 -7.56 -2.61
C VAL A 32 4.14 -7.85 -3.78
N ALA A 33 4.58 -6.81 -4.50
CA ALA A 33 5.52 -6.94 -5.62
C ALA A 33 6.83 -7.58 -5.17
N PHE A 34 7.34 -7.16 -4.01
CA PHE A 34 8.52 -7.75 -3.39
C PHE A 34 8.30 -9.21 -3.02
N TYR A 35 7.19 -9.57 -2.38
CA TYR A 35 6.87 -10.96 -2.07
C TYR A 35 6.88 -11.82 -3.34
N ILE A 36 6.14 -11.38 -4.35
CA ILE A 36 6.01 -12.07 -5.64
C ILE A 36 7.37 -12.28 -6.32
N ALA A 37 8.25 -11.27 -6.31
CA ALA A 37 9.55 -11.32 -6.97
C ALA A 37 10.53 -12.29 -6.31
N PHE A 38 10.35 -12.61 -5.03
CA PHE A 38 11.35 -13.32 -4.22
C PHE A 38 10.80 -14.54 -3.45
N CYS A 39 9.51 -14.87 -3.57
CA CYS A 39 8.93 -16.07 -2.97
C CYS A 39 9.49 -17.35 -3.63
N GLU A 40 9.48 -18.47 -2.90
CA GLU A 40 9.82 -19.77 -3.50
C GLU A 40 8.84 -20.12 -4.63
N ARG A 41 9.39 -20.58 -5.77
CA ARG A 41 8.59 -21.02 -6.93
C ARG A 41 9.23 -22.24 -7.57
N GLU A 42 8.40 -23.10 -8.17
CA GLU A 42 8.87 -24.09 -9.12
C GLU A 42 9.41 -23.37 -10.38
N ASN A 43 10.57 -23.83 -10.88
CA ASN A 43 11.46 -23.15 -11.84
C ASN A 43 10.80 -22.57 -13.11
N ALA A 44 9.59 -22.98 -13.47
CA ALA A 44 8.91 -22.55 -14.69
C ALA A 44 8.47 -21.07 -14.71
N MET A 45 8.40 -20.37 -13.56
CA MET A 45 7.97 -18.96 -13.47
C MET A 45 9.02 -18.00 -12.90
N ALA A 46 10.29 -18.42 -12.81
CA ALA A 46 11.39 -17.59 -12.31
C ALA A 46 11.72 -16.39 -13.23
N ASN A 47 11.34 -16.47 -14.52
CA ASN A 47 11.70 -15.48 -15.55
C ASN A 47 11.02 -14.10 -15.41
N ASN A 48 10.04 -13.94 -14.52
CA ASN A 48 9.35 -12.65 -14.33
C ASN A 48 9.82 -11.84 -13.12
N ARG A 49 10.91 -12.25 -12.44
CA ARG A 49 11.41 -11.53 -11.25
C ARG A 49 11.71 -10.06 -11.55
N GLN A 50 12.38 -9.76 -12.66
CA GLN A 50 12.74 -8.39 -13.04
C GLN A 50 11.50 -7.51 -13.29
N PHE A 51 10.43 -8.08 -13.83
CA PHE A 51 9.17 -7.37 -14.05
C PHE A 51 8.54 -6.91 -12.74
N PHE A 52 8.49 -7.77 -11.71
CA PHE A 52 7.94 -7.41 -10.41
C PHE A 52 8.85 -6.48 -9.60
N VAL A 53 10.16 -6.52 -9.83
CA VAL A 53 11.11 -5.51 -9.36
C VAL A 53 10.79 -4.14 -9.98
N GLN A 54 10.54 -4.07 -11.29
CA GLN A 54 10.15 -2.82 -11.95
C GLN A 54 8.81 -2.26 -11.43
N ILE A 55 7.82 -3.14 -11.18
CA ILE A 55 6.55 -2.72 -10.55
C ILE A 55 6.81 -2.12 -9.17
N ARG A 56 7.62 -2.78 -8.34
CA ARG A 56 8.02 -2.28 -7.01
C ARG A 56 8.65 -0.89 -7.13
N ASP A 57 9.60 -0.71 -8.04
CA ASP A 57 10.34 0.55 -8.18
C ASP A 57 9.43 1.70 -8.65
N ARG A 58 8.54 1.43 -9.61
CA ARG A 58 7.50 2.39 -10.02
C ARG A 58 6.58 2.81 -8.87
N LEU A 59 6.17 1.86 -8.03
CA LEU A 59 5.35 2.15 -6.85
C LEU A 59 6.11 2.97 -5.81
N LEU A 60 7.40 2.71 -5.60
CA LEU A 60 8.26 3.51 -4.72
C LEU A 60 8.45 4.94 -5.22
N VAL A 61 8.63 5.14 -6.53
CA VAL A 61 8.67 6.48 -7.14
C VAL A 61 7.34 7.21 -6.89
N SER A 62 6.21 6.52 -7.01
CA SER A 62 4.89 7.08 -6.71
C SER A 62 4.74 7.43 -5.22
N CYS A 63 5.29 6.62 -4.31
CA CYS A 63 5.36 6.94 -2.88
C CYS A 63 6.18 8.19 -2.60
N LYS A 64 7.40 8.29 -3.18
CA LYS A 64 8.28 9.46 -3.01
C LYS A 64 7.61 10.73 -3.54
N SER A 65 6.98 10.64 -4.71
CA SER A 65 6.18 11.73 -5.25
C SER A 65 5.09 12.15 -4.26
N LEU A 66 4.30 11.23 -3.70
CA LEU A 66 3.31 11.58 -2.68
C LEU A 66 3.94 12.25 -1.46
N ASP A 67 5.12 11.81 -1.00
CA ASP A 67 5.81 12.37 0.17
C ASP A 67 6.27 13.82 -0.08
N ASP A 68 6.95 14.08 -1.19
CA ASP A 68 7.40 15.41 -1.58
C ASP A 68 6.23 16.40 -1.70
N HIS A 69 5.09 15.90 -2.21
CA HIS A 69 3.88 16.70 -2.33
C HIS A 69 3.19 16.88 -0.98
N PHE A 70 3.17 15.87 -0.10
CA PHE A 70 2.56 15.95 1.22
C PHE A 70 3.22 17.02 2.08
N GLU A 71 4.56 17.07 2.09
CA GLU A 71 5.32 18.09 2.83
C GLU A 71 5.01 19.52 2.36
N LYS A 72 5.00 19.74 1.03
CA LYS A 72 4.63 21.04 0.44
C LYS A 72 3.20 21.46 0.80
N THR A 73 2.30 20.49 0.89
CA THR A 73 0.86 20.73 1.07
C THR A 73 0.49 21.10 2.50
N ILE A 74 1.15 20.51 3.50
CA ILE A 74 0.98 20.90 4.91
C ILE A 74 1.21 22.40 5.08
N VAL A 75 2.17 22.95 4.33
CA VAL A 75 2.54 24.37 4.38
C VAL A 75 1.54 25.25 3.63
N GLU A 76 1.01 24.79 2.50
CA GLU A 76 0.16 25.62 1.61
C GLU A 76 -1.34 25.62 1.98
N GLY A 77 -1.89 24.56 2.56
CA GLY A 77 -3.29 24.49 2.99
C GLY A 77 -4.37 24.56 1.88
N ASP A 78 -3.98 24.60 0.59
CA ASP A 78 -4.90 24.76 -0.54
C ASP A 78 -5.59 23.44 -0.94
N LEU A 79 -6.83 23.27 -0.46
CA LEU A 79 -7.70 22.12 -0.73
C LEU A 79 -7.83 21.75 -2.22
N VAL A 80 -7.81 22.73 -3.13
CA VAL A 80 -7.95 22.50 -4.57
C VAL A 80 -6.71 21.82 -5.13
N LYS A 81 -5.52 22.17 -4.61
CA LYS A 81 -4.27 21.46 -4.92
C LYS A 81 -4.25 20.08 -4.27
N ILE A 82 -4.70 19.94 -3.01
CA ILE A 82 -4.72 18.64 -2.31
C ILE A 82 -5.51 17.59 -3.09
N LYS A 83 -6.69 17.99 -3.58
CA LYS A 83 -7.57 17.18 -4.42
C LYS A 83 -6.96 16.74 -5.76
N LYS A 84 -5.85 17.36 -6.20
CA LYS A 84 -5.17 17.07 -7.47
C LYS A 84 -3.94 16.17 -7.34
N PHE A 85 -3.47 15.86 -6.12
CA PHE A 85 -2.26 15.03 -5.96
C PHE A 85 -2.45 13.60 -6.42
N VAL A 86 -3.57 12.99 -6.08
CA VAL A 86 -3.93 11.73 -6.72
C VAL A 86 -4.49 12.07 -8.09
N THR A 87 -3.67 11.85 -9.12
CA THR A 87 -4.04 12.09 -10.52
C THR A 87 -4.78 10.90 -11.10
N ARG A 88 -5.42 11.10 -12.26
CA ARG A 88 -6.00 10.00 -13.03
C ARG A 88 -4.92 9.00 -13.47
N ASP A 89 -3.75 9.49 -13.87
CA ASP A 89 -2.65 8.66 -14.33
C ASP A 89 -2.13 7.77 -13.19
N MET A 90 -1.98 8.34 -11.99
CA MET A 90 -1.64 7.58 -10.79
C MET A 90 -2.69 6.50 -10.49
N LEU A 91 -3.99 6.82 -10.60
CA LEU A 91 -5.05 5.82 -10.42
C LEU A 91 -4.92 4.68 -11.44
N CYS A 92 -4.68 4.99 -12.71
CA CYS A 92 -4.49 4.00 -13.78
C CYS A 92 -3.25 3.13 -13.52
N ASP A 93 -2.12 3.75 -13.15
CA ASP A 93 -0.89 3.04 -12.83
C ASP A 93 -1.07 2.09 -11.64
N VAL A 94 -1.71 2.56 -10.57
CA VAL A 94 -1.99 1.75 -9.37
C VAL A 94 -2.94 0.60 -9.72
N TYR A 95 -3.94 0.84 -10.56
CA TYR A 95 -4.85 -0.19 -11.06
C TYR A 95 -4.10 -1.26 -11.85
N ASP A 96 -3.26 -0.86 -12.80
CA ASP A 96 -2.50 -1.78 -13.64
C ASP A 96 -1.52 -2.62 -12.81
N CYS A 97 -0.80 -1.99 -11.88
CA CYS A 97 0.04 -2.69 -10.91
C CYS A 97 -0.79 -3.69 -10.08
N SER A 98 -1.89 -3.25 -9.46
CA SER A 98 -2.76 -4.11 -8.65
C SER A 98 -3.29 -5.31 -9.44
N LYS A 99 -3.69 -5.10 -10.70
CA LYS A 99 -4.15 -6.16 -11.61
C LYS A 99 -3.06 -7.18 -11.93
N GLN A 100 -1.85 -6.73 -12.22
CA GLN A 100 -0.71 -7.60 -12.51
C GLN A 100 -0.30 -8.42 -11.28
N LEU A 101 -0.22 -7.78 -10.10
CA LEU A 101 0.08 -8.43 -8.83
C LEU A 101 -1.01 -9.47 -8.48
N THR A 102 -2.28 -9.13 -8.71
CA THR A 102 -3.42 -10.05 -8.51
C THR A 102 -3.31 -11.28 -9.40
N LYS A 103 -2.98 -11.10 -10.69
CA LYS A 103 -2.80 -12.21 -11.63
C LYS A 103 -1.69 -13.14 -11.16
N GLU A 104 -0.58 -12.58 -10.70
CA GLU A 104 0.57 -13.36 -10.31
C GLU A 104 0.38 -14.09 -8.98
N LEU A 105 -0.24 -13.45 -7.98
CA LEU A 105 -0.58 -14.14 -6.72
C LEU A 105 -1.46 -15.36 -6.97
N LYS A 106 -2.44 -15.27 -7.88
CA LYS A 106 -3.27 -16.41 -8.28
C LYS A 106 -2.45 -17.52 -8.96
N ALA A 107 -1.39 -17.16 -9.67
CA ALA A 107 -0.51 -18.09 -10.35
C ALA A 107 0.49 -18.78 -9.40
N ILE A 108 0.81 -18.15 -8.25
CA ILE A 108 1.66 -18.71 -7.20
C ILE A 108 0.89 -19.77 -6.37
N VAL A 109 -0.45 -19.67 -6.26
CA VAL A 109 -1.25 -20.66 -5.54
C VAL A 109 -0.96 -22.05 -6.13
N PRO A 110 -0.43 -22.99 -5.33
CA PRO A 110 -0.14 -24.33 -5.83
C PRO A 110 -1.46 -24.95 -6.29
N VAL A 111 -1.55 -25.23 -7.59
CA VAL A 111 -2.64 -26.04 -8.14
C VAL A 111 -2.40 -27.44 -7.58
N ASN A 112 -3.16 -27.83 -6.56
CA ASN A 112 -3.16 -29.18 -6.01
C ASN A 112 -3.43 -30.20 -7.12
N LYS A 113 -2.37 -30.67 -7.79
CA LYS A 113 -2.38 -31.95 -8.48
C LYS A 113 -2.25 -32.98 -7.36
N GLY A 114 -3.37 -33.64 -7.07
CA GLY A 114 -3.61 -34.44 -5.88
C GLY A 114 -2.39 -35.22 -5.39
N THR A 115 -2.02 -34.99 -4.14
CA THR A 115 -1.31 -35.98 -3.34
C THR A 115 -1.59 -35.63 -1.88
N GLU A 116 -2.53 -36.38 -1.31
CA GLU A 116 -2.79 -36.41 0.12
C GLU A 116 -1.50 -36.72 0.88
N ASN A 117 -1.42 -36.20 2.11
CA ASN A 117 -0.41 -36.46 3.14
C ASN A 117 0.78 -35.49 3.22
N GLN A 118 0.57 -34.26 3.71
CA GLN A 118 1.40 -33.63 4.75
C GLN A 118 0.63 -32.47 5.43
N PRO A 119 0.40 -32.46 6.75
CA PRO A 119 -0.42 -31.44 7.40
C PRO A 119 0.39 -30.28 8.00
N SER A 120 -0.22 -29.08 7.94
CA SER A 120 -0.20 -27.94 8.89
C SER A 120 0.48 -26.61 8.52
N SER A 121 1.65 -26.53 7.87
CA SER A 121 2.24 -25.21 7.50
C SER A 121 1.84 -24.73 6.09
N LYS A 122 1.65 -25.67 5.16
CA LYS A 122 1.16 -25.39 3.80
C LYS A 122 -0.24 -24.77 3.80
N SER A 123 -1.09 -25.13 4.76
CA SER A 123 -2.48 -24.63 4.81
C SER A 123 -2.57 -23.12 5.07
N VAL A 124 -1.70 -22.54 5.91
CA VAL A 124 -1.73 -21.10 6.21
C VAL A 124 -1.23 -20.28 5.03
N GLN A 125 -0.13 -20.73 4.39
CA GLN A 125 0.41 -20.08 3.21
C GLN A 125 -0.56 -20.20 2.02
N GLU A 126 -1.15 -21.37 1.79
CA GLU A 126 -2.15 -21.60 0.73
C GLU A 126 -3.42 -20.76 0.93
N LEU A 127 -4.01 -20.79 2.14
CA LEU A 127 -5.16 -19.94 2.48
C LEU A 127 -4.81 -18.45 2.37
N GLY A 128 -3.58 -18.09 2.73
CA GLY A 128 -3.05 -16.74 2.56
C GLY A 128 -2.99 -16.33 1.08
N LEU A 129 -2.39 -17.16 0.22
CA LEU A 129 -2.25 -16.90 -1.21
C LEU A 129 -3.62 -16.85 -1.91
N LEU A 130 -4.59 -17.66 -1.46
CA LEU A 130 -5.98 -17.63 -1.96
C LEU A 130 -6.70 -16.32 -1.62
N ARG A 131 -6.45 -15.74 -0.44
CA ARG A 131 -7.12 -14.52 0.03
C ARG A 131 -6.47 -13.23 -0.45
N ALA A 132 -5.15 -13.22 -0.68
CA ALA A 132 -4.40 -12.01 -1.04
C ALA A 132 -4.95 -11.29 -2.30
N PRO A 133 -5.34 -11.99 -3.39
CA PRO A 133 -6.02 -11.39 -4.55
C PRO A 133 -7.29 -10.61 -4.19
N THR A 134 -8.11 -11.13 -3.28
CA THR A 134 -9.35 -10.46 -2.84
C THR A 134 -9.05 -9.21 -2.02
N HIS A 135 -8.04 -9.28 -1.14
CA HIS A 135 -7.61 -8.09 -0.39
C HIS A 135 -7.09 -6.98 -1.32
N LEU A 136 -6.32 -7.32 -2.35
CA LEU A 136 -5.86 -6.37 -3.38
C LEU A 136 -7.02 -5.71 -4.13
N LEU A 137 -7.96 -6.52 -4.60
CA LEU A 137 -9.13 -6.03 -5.33
C LEU A 137 -9.95 -5.07 -4.47
N ASN A 138 -10.22 -5.44 -3.22
CA ASN A 138 -10.98 -4.60 -2.29
C ASN A 138 -10.28 -3.26 -2.04
N CYS A 139 -8.95 -3.27 -1.81
CA CYS A 139 -8.19 -2.03 -1.64
C CYS A 139 -8.24 -1.15 -2.91
N MET A 140 -8.16 -1.75 -4.10
CA MET A 140 -8.22 -1.03 -5.37
C MET A 140 -9.60 -0.40 -5.61
N LEU A 141 -10.68 -1.15 -5.32
CA LEU A 141 -12.05 -0.63 -5.41
C LEU A 141 -12.27 0.53 -4.43
N GLY A 142 -11.81 0.38 -3.18
CA GLY A 142 -11.84 1.45 -2.19
C GLY A 142 -11.06 2.69 -2.65
N PHE A 143 -9.87 2.49 -3.21
CA PHE A 143 -9.06 3.59 -3.75
C PHE A 143 -9.77 4.33 -4.88
N ALA A 144 -10.33 3.60 -5.85
CA ALA A 144 -11.05 4.16 -6.98
C ALA A 144 -12.32 4.92 -6.54
N HIS A 145 -13.09 4.37 -5.60
CA HIS A 145 -14.28 5.02 -5.06
C HIS A 145 -13.94 6.31 -4.33
N ILE A 146 -12.93 6.29 -3.47
CA ILE A 146 -12.52 7.49 -2.72
C ILE A 146 -11.93 8.53 -3.67
N TYR A 147 -11.11 8.13 -4.65
CA TYR A 147 -10.63 9.05 -5.68
C TYR A 147 -11.81 9.73 -6.38
N GLN A 148 -12.80 8.96 -6.86
CA GLN A 148 -13.98 9.53 -7.52
C GLN A 148 -14.76 10.48 -6.60
N PHE A 149 -14.92 10.12 -5.32
CA PHE A 149 -15.54 10.97 -4.31
C PHE A 149 -14.79 12.30 -4.18
N VAL A 150 -13.48 12.24 -3.91
CA VAL A 150 -12.60 13.41 -3.77
C VAL A 150 -12.67 14.30 -5.01
N ARG A 151 -12.64 13.70 -6.22
CA ARG A 151 -12.79 14.42 -7.50
C ARG A 151 -14.11 15.16 -7.66
N LYS A 152 -15.18 14.71 -7.00
CA LYS A 152 -16.51 15.34 -7.05
C LYS A 152 -16.76 16.37 -5.94
N ILE A 153 -15.89 16.49 -4.94
CA ILE A 153 -16.06 17.47 -3.87
C ILE A 153 -16.07 18.90 -4.46
N PRO A 154 -17.16 19.67 -4.28
CA PRO A 154 -17.31 21.00 -4.86
C PRO A 154 -16.56 22.04 -4.01
N LEU A 155 -15.27 22.18 -4.27
CA LEU A 155 -14.38 23.14 -3.59
C LEU A 155 -14.37 24.53 -4.22
N GLN A 156 -14.97 24.70 -5.41
CA GLN A 156 -14.99 25.97 -6.13
C GLN A 156 -16.33 26.68 -5.90
N GLN A 157 -16.30 27.99 -5.67
CA GLN A 157 -17.47 28.83 -5.36
C GLN A 157 -18.58 28.79 -6.42
N GLN A 158 -18.26 28.34 -7.64
CA GLN A 158 -19.22 28.16 -8.74
C GLN A 158 -20.25 27.04 -8.52
N TYR A 159 -20.06 26.16 -7.53
CA TYR A 159 -21.03 25.13 -7.16
C TYR A 159 -21.84 25.60 -5.94
N GLN A 160 -23.15 25.82 -6.12
CA GLN A 160 -24.05 26.13 -5.01
C GLN A 160 -24.39 24.84 -4.24
N VAL A 161 -23.54 24.48 -3.29
CA VAL A 161 -23.80 23.38 -2.35
C VAL A 161 -24.17 23.96 -0.99
N THR A 162 -25.28 23.48 -0.43
CA THR A 162 -25.72 23.95 0.88
C THR A 162 -24.79 23.45 1.98
N GLU A 163 -24.77 24.16 3.11
CA GLU A 163 -23.97 23.78 4.27
C GLU A 163 -24.29 22.36 4.75
N ALA A 164 -25.58 22.01 4.81
CA ALA A 164 -26.03 20.66 5.18
C ALA A 164 -25.53 19.58 4.21
N GLN A 165 -25.52 19.85 2.91
CA GLN A 165 -25.00 18.92 1.92
C GLN A 165 -23.49 18.73 2.06
N MET A 166 -22.74 19.80 2.33
CA MET A 166 -21.29 19.70 2.55
C MET A 166 -20.96 18.93 3.83
N GLU A 167 -21.70 19.15 4.92
CA GLU A 167 -21.54 18.39 6.16
C GLU A 167 -21.82 16.90 5.98
N VAL A 168 -22.85 16.54 5.19
CA VAL A 168 -23.10 15.13 4.83
C VAL A 168 -21.89 14.56 4.08
N LEU A 169 -21.36 15.25 3.07
CA LEU A 169 -20.18 14.78 2.33
C LEU A 169 -18.95 14.61 3.23
N ILE A 170 -18.67 15.57 4.12
CA ILE A 170 -17.54 15.47 5.04
C ILE A 170 -17.73 14.28 5.99
N LYS A 171 -18.96 14.08 6.50
CA LYS A 171 -19.29 12.97 7.39
C LYS A 171 -19.17 11.62 6.69
N ASP A 172 -19.71 11.47 5.49
CA ASP A 172 -19.59 10.23 4.70
C ASP A 172 -18.11 9.91 4.42
N PHE A 173 -17.30 10.94 4.13
CA PHE A 173 -15.88 10.77 3.88
C PHE A 173 -15.12 10.31 5.14
N GLU A 174 -15.39 10.96 6.26
CA GLU A 174 -14.75 10.75 7.57
C GLU A 174 -15.17 9.44 8.24
N GLN A 175 -16.44 9.04 8.15
CA GLN A 175 -17.01 7.93 8.92
C GLN A 175 -17.12 6.64 8.10
N ASP A 176 -17.47 6.75 6.81
CA ASP A 176 -17.80 5.57 6.00
C ASP A 176 -16.71 5.23 4.99
N LEU A 177 -16.12 6.22 4.33
CA LEU A 177 -15.16 5.95 3.26
C LEU A 177 -13.74 5.70 3.79
N LEU A 178 -13.15 6.66 4.51
CA LEU A 178 -11.74 6.58 4.92
C LEU A 178 -11.44 5.47 5.93
N PRO A 179 -12.24 5.27 7.01
CA PRO A 179 -11.94 4.23 7.99
C PRO A 179 -12.02 2.83 7.40
N ASN A 180 -13.02 2.56 6.57
CA ASN A 180 -13.19 1.27 5.92
C ASN A 180 -12.04 0.96 4.97
N TRP A 181 -11.63 1.93 4.15
CA TRP A 181 -10.49 1.73 3.25
C TRP A 181 -9.16 1.61 3.99
N LYS A 182 -8.93 2.41 5.05
CA LYS A 182 -7.78 2.24 5.93
C LYS A 182 -7.70 0.82 6.48
N ASN A 183 -8.81 0.28 6.97
CA ASN A 183 -8.86 -1.08 7.52
C ASN A 183 -8.53 -2.13 6.46
N GLN A 184 -9.01 -1.96 5.23
CA GLN A 184 -8.66 -2.83 4.10
C GLN A 184 -7.16 -2.77 3.80
N VAL A 185 -6.57 -1.59 3.73
CA VAL A 185 -5.13 -1.39 3.46
C VAL A 185 -4.26 -2.01 4.58
N GLU A 186 -4.59 -1.77 5.85
CA GLU A 186 -3.89 -2.37 6.99
C GLU A 186 -4.10 -3.89 7.07
N SER A 187 -5.25 -4.39 6.64
CA SER A 187 -5.50 -5.83 6.50
C SER A 187 -4.63 -6.44 5.41
N LEU A 188 -4.54 -5.81 4.22
CA LEU A 188 -3.66 -6.25 3.14
C LEU A 188 -2.21 -6.28 3.61
N LYS A 189 -1.72 -5.20 4.22
CA LYS A 189 -0.34 -5.12 4.72
C LYS A 189 -0.03 -6.24 5.71
N ARG A 190 -0.90 -6.46 6.71
CA ARG A 190 -0.74 -7.56 7.68
C ARG A 190 -0.76 -8.92 6.99
N HIS A 191 -1.68 -9.13 6.06
CA HIS A 191 -1.83 -10.39 5.35
C HIS A 191 -0.59 -10.76 4.53
N ILE A 192 -0.02 -9.79 3.82
CA ILE A 192 1.23 -9.98 3.08
C ILE A 192 2.42 -10.17 4.02
N GLY A 193 2.46 -9.46 5.14
CA GLY A 193 3.47 -9.68 6.18
C GLY A 193 3.43 -11.12 6.71
N ILE A 194 2.24 -11.67 6.98
CA ILE A 194 2.07 -13.07 7.37
C ILE A 194 2.56 -14.01 6.27
N LEU A 195 2.19 -13.77 5.01
CA LEU A 195 2.64 -14.59 3.87
C LEU A 195 4.15 -14.67 3.76
N MET A 196 4.84 -13.54 3.93
CA MET A 196 6.30 -13.52 3.93
C MET A 196 6.89 -14.22 5.16
N LEU A 197 6.28 -14.09 6.35
CA LEU A 197 6.78 -14.74 7.58
C LEU A 197 6.64 -16.27 7.55
N VAL A 198 5.64 -16.81 6.82
CA VAL A 198 5.48 -18.26 6.64
C VAL A 198 6.28 -18.82 5.46
N ASP A 199 6.77 -17.96 4.57
CA ASP A 199 7.64 -18.33 3.46
C ASP A 199 9.07 -18.57 3.98
N LYS A 200 9.61 -19.78 3.73
CA LYS A 200 10.89 -20.22 4.29
C LYS A 200 12.06 -19.34 3.84
N ASN A 201 12.08 -18.90 2.59
CA ASN A 201 13.14 -18.05 2.07
C ASN A 201 13.13 -16.67 2.74
N PHE A 202 11.95 -16.10 2.95
CA PHE A 202 11.82 -14.82 3.63
C PHE A 202 12.18 -14.92 5.11
N LEU A 203 11.71 -15.97 5.80
CA LEU A 203 12.03 -16.19 7.21
C LEU A 203 13.53 -16.36 7.43
N GLN A 204 14.21 -17.14 6.58
CA GLN A 204 15.67 -17.31 6.66
C GLN A 204 16.44 -15.99 6.44
N LYS A 205 16.02 -15.17 5.47
CA LYS A 205 16.63 -13.85 5.24
C LYS A 205 16.41 -12.90 6.41
N PHE A 206 15.21 -12.89 6.98
CA PHE A 206 14.90 -12.06 8.15
C PHE A 206 15.73 -12.46 9.37
N GLU A 207 15.83 -13.77 9.66
CA GLU A 207 16.64 -14.28 10.77
C GLU A 207 18.13 -13.97 10.58
N SER A 208 18.65 -14.13 9.37
CA SER A 208 20.05 -13.79 9.04
C SER A 208 20.35 -12.31 9.27
N TYR A 209 19.43 -11.44 8.84
CA TYR A 209 19.52 -10.00 9.10
C TYR A 209 19.49 -9.69 10.61
N ARG A 210 18.56 -10.31 11.35
CA ARG A 210 18.44 -10.12 12.80
C ARG A 210 19.72 -10.51 13.54
N THR A 211 20.33 -11.65 13.17
CA THR A 211 21.62 -12.08 13.73
C THR A 211 22.74 -11.09 13.39
N SER A 212 22.81 -10.59 12.15
CA SER A 212 23.83 -9.63 11.73
C SER A 212 23.73 -8.27 12.44
N MET A 213 22.51 -7.81 12.73
CA MET A 213 22.27 -6.53 13.41
C MET A 213 22.45 -6.65 14.93
N ALA A 214 22.10 -7.80 15.53
CA ALA A 214 22.37 -8.07 16.94
C ALA A 214 23.89 -8.06 17.25
N GLN A 215 24.72 -8.45 16.28
CA GLN A 215 26.19 -8.40 16.41
C GLN A 215 26.76 -6.97 16.30
N LYS A 216 26.03 -6.02 15.69
CA LYS A 216 26.52 -4.65 15.41
C LYS A 216 26.32 -3.64 16.54
N LYS A 217 25.68 -3.99 17.68
CA LYS A 217 25.47 -3.12 18.87
C LYS A 217 25.20 -1.63 18.55
N THR A 218 24.23 -1.35 17.67
CA THR A 218 23.80 0.04 17.38
C THR A 218 22.70 0.49 18.35
N GLU A 219 22.80 1.72 18.86
CA GLU A 219 21.88 2.30 19.87
C GLU A 219 20.42 2.48 19.37
N ASP A 220 20.18 2.40 18.06
CA ASP A 220 18.84 2.41 17.43
C ASP A 220 18.21 1.01 17.22
N ALA A 221 18.79 -0.04 17.81
CA ALA A 221 18.50 -1.44 17.49
C ALA A 221 17.01 -1.84 17.54
N ASN A 222 16.17 -1.23 18.39
CA ASN A 222 14.80 -1.69 18.58
C ASN A 222 13.87 -1.43 17.35
N GLN A 223 14.08 -0.35 16.59
CA GLN A 223 13.34 -0.14 15.33
C GLN A 223 13.94 -0.96 14.19
N THR A 224 15.27 -1.08 14.16
CA THR A 224 16.03 -1.76 13.10
C THR A 224 15.93 -3.29 13.16
N LEU A 225 15.62 -3.87 14.33
CA LEU A 225 15.38 -5.31 14.53
C LEU A 225 13.93 -5.74 14.25
N SER A 226 13.02 -4.80 13.99
CA SER A 226 11.63 -5.13 13.66
C SER A 226 11.49 -5.68 12.24
N TYR A 227 10.51 -6.56 12.02
CA TYR A 227 10.21 -7.11 10.69
C TYR A 227 9.88 -6.03 9.66
N ASP A 228 9.11 -5.01 10.07
CA ASP A 228 8.80 -3.84 9.25
C ASP A 228 10.05 -3.01 8.92
N GLY A 229 10.99 -2.87 9.87
CA GLY A 229 12.28 -2.20 9.68
C GLY A 229 13.19 -2.95 8.69
N TRP A 230 13.25 -4.27 8.81
CA TRP A 230 13.96 -5.13 7.86
C TRP A 230 13.39 -5.02 6.45
N LEU A 231 12.06 -5.15 6.29
CA LEU A 231 11.43 -5.04 4.98
C LEU A 231 11.71 -3.70 4.31
N ARG A 232 11.64 -2.59 5.06
CA ARG A 232 12.00 -1.27 4.55
C ARG A 232 13.46 -1.22 4.10
N THR A 233 14.36 -1.78 4.88
CA THR A 233 15.79 -1.87 4.55
C THR A 233 15.99 -2.65 3.26
N GLN A 234 15.40 -3.84 3.13
CA GLN A 234 15.52 -4.66 1.92
C GLN A 234 14.92 -3.99 0.68
N ILE A 235 13.77 -3.33 0.82
CA ILE A 235 13.11 -2.63 -0.28
C ILE A 235 13.92 -1.42 -0.72
N ASN A 236 14.55 -0.70 0.21
CA ASN A 236 15.40 0.45 -0.07
C ASN A 236 16.77 0.04 -0.63
N GLU A 237 17.45 -0.95 -0.05
CA GLU A 237 18.75 -1.46 -0.52
C GLU A 237 18.67 -1.99 -1.96
N LEU A 238 17.56 -2.63 -2.33
CA LEU A 238 17.33 -3.11 -3.68
C LEU A 238 16.80 -2.05 -4.65
N GLY A 239 16.41 -0.86 -4.16
CA GLY A 239 15.99 0.30 -4.95
C GLY A 239 17.03 1.42 -4.99
N LEU A 240 18.20 1.23 -4.38
CA LEU A 240 19.29 2.19 -4.24
C LEU A 240 20.62 1.67 -4.83
N GLN A 241 20.56 0.76 -5.81
CA GLN A 241 21.74 0.46 -6.64
C GLN A 241 21.92 1.42 -7.83
N GLU A 242 21.10 2.46 -7.96
CA GLU A 242 21.43 3.59 -8.83
C GLU A 242 21.68 4.83 -7.99
N ASP A 243 22.97 5.10 -7.85
CA ASP A 243 23.56 6.34 -7.35
C ASP A 243 22.87 7.56 -7.98
N PHE A 244 22.48 8.51 -7.13
CA PHE A 244 22.61 9.92 -7.47
C PHE A 244 23.38 10.57 -6.33
N THR A 245 24.67 10.75 -6.60
CA THR A 245 25.56 11.78 -6.05
C THR A 245 24.87 13.12 -5.91
#